data_AF-A0A943Y6S7-F1
#
_entry.id   AF-A0A943Y6S7-F1
#
_cell.length_a   1.000
_cell.length_b   1.000
_cell.length_c   1.000
_cell.angle_alpha   90.00
_cell.angle_beta   90.00
_cell.angle_gamma   90.00
#
_symmetry.space_group_name_H-M   'P 1'
#
loop_
_entity.id
_entity.type
_entity.pdbx_description
1 polymer ?
#
loop_
_entity_poly.entity_id
_entity_poly.type
_entity_poly.pdbx_seq_one_letter_code
_entity_poly.pdbx_strand_id
1 'polypeptide(L)' 'MLEVKFYDSIDDSLLKFAVIISQSNGKWVFCKHKERDTFEVPGGHSIKIY' A
#
# COMPACT_ATOMS: atom_id res chain seq x y z
N MET A 1 -3.61 -6.47 19.06
CA MET A 1 -4.72 -6.34 18.08
C MET A 1 -4.48 -5.05 17.32
N LEU A 2 -4.57 -5.08 15.99
CA LEU A 2 -4.38 -3.87 15.17
C LEU A 2 -5.71 -3.11 15.11
N GLU A 3 -5.71 -1.84 15.50
CA GLU A 3 -6.87 -0.96 15.43
C GLU A 3 -6.87 -0.24 14.09
N VAL A 4 -7.94 -0.40 13.31
CA VAL A 4 -8.12 0.25 12.01
C VAL A 4 -9.18 1.34 12.15
N LYS A 5 -8.83 2.57 11.77
CA LYS A 5 -9.73 3.72 11.77
C LYS A 5 -10.04 4.14 10.34
N PHE A 6 -11.31 4.40 10.07
CA PHE A 6 -11.78 4.94 8.80
C PHE A 6 -12.13 6.42 9.02
N TYR A 7 -11.66 7.28 8.12
CA TYR A 7 -11.87 8.72 8.16
C TYR A 7 -12.51 9.16 6.84
N ASP A 8 -13.49 10.07 6.89
CA ASP A 8 -14.12 10.62 5.68
C ASP A 8 -13.17 11.53 4.88
N SER A 9 -12.29 12.25 5.58
CA SER A 9 -11.26 13.10 4.98
C SER A 9 -10.05 13.20 5.90
N ILE A 10 -8.85 13.19 5.33
CA ILE A 10 -7.61 13.46 6.05
C ILE A 10 -6.75 14.41 5.23
N ASP A 11 -5.90 15.18 5.90
CA ASP A 11 -4.93 16.04 5.22
C ASP A 11 -3.88 15.18 4.50
N ASP A 12 -3.65 15.46 3.21
CA ASP A 12 -2.68 14.74 2.38
C ASP A 12 -1.27 14.73 2.99
N SER A 13 -0.89 15.76 3.75
CA SER A 13 0.41 15.84 4.44
C SER A 13 0.60 14.77 5.52
N LEU A 14 -0.50 14.18 6.00
CA LEU A 14 -0.48 13.09 6.97
C LEU A 14 -0.33 11.71 6.31
N LEU A 15 -0.55 11.61 4.99
CA LEU A 15 -0.38 10.38 4.22
C LEU A 15 1.10 10.11 3.97
N LYS A 16 1.67 9.16 4.73
CA LYS A 16 3.09 8.78 4.60
C LYS A 16 3.34 7.75 3.51
N PHE A 17 2.42 6.79 3.37
CA PHE A 17 2.59 5.66 2.46
C PHE A 17 1.23 5.24 1.92
N ALA A 18 1.20 4.90 0.63
CA ALA A 18 0.08 4.24 -0.01
C ALA A 18 0.46 2.79 -0.30
N VAL A 19 -0.46 1.87 -0.07
CA VAL A 19 -0.35 0.45 -0.44
C VAL A 19 -1.51 0.08 -1.34
N ILE A 20 -1.26 -0.76 -2.33
CA ILE A 20 -2.28 -1.22 -3.28
C ILE A 20 -2.35 -2.74 -3.22
N ILE A 21 -3.53 -3.27 -2.92
CA ILE A 21 -3.80 -4.71 -2.96
C ILE A 21 -4.62 -4.99 -4.22
N SER A 22 -4.24 -6.02 -4.98
CA SER A 22 -4.96 -6.43 -6.18
C SER A 22 -5.22 -7.94 -6.22
N GLN A 23 -6.34 -8.31 -6.84
CA GLN A 23 -6.75 -9.70 -7.02
C GLN A 23 -7.07 -9.93 -8.51
N SER A 24 -6.64 -11.06 -9.06
CA SER A 24 -6.90 -11.48 -10.43
C SER A 24 -7.19 -12.98 -10.48
N ASN A 25 -8.28 -13.37 -11.16
CA ASN A 25 -8.75 -14.76 -11.24
C ASN A 25 -8.85 -15.46 -9.87
N GLY A 26 -9.33 -14.74 -8.85
CA GLY A 26 -9.45 -15.26 -7.48
C GLY A 26 -8.12 -15.43 -6.73
N LYS A 27 -7.01 -14.95 -7.30
CA LYS A 27 -5.67 -15.01 -6.68
C LYS A 27 -5.16 -13.62 -6.35
N TRP A 28 -4.47 -13.49 -5.22
CA TRP A 28 -3.80 -12.26 -4.83
C TRP A 28 -2.55 -12.02 -5.67
N VAL A 29 -2.31 -10.77 -6.02
CA VAL A 29 -1.11 -10.35 -6.75
C VAL A 29 -0.19 -9.58 -5.79
N PHE A 30 1.04 -10.06 -5.67
CA PHE A 30 2.09 -9.47 -4.84
C PHE A 30 3.31 -9.10 -5.70
N CYS A 31 4.15 -8.22 -5.18
CA CYS A 31 5.45 -7.91 -5.76
C CYS A 31 6.55 -8.67 -5.02
N LYS A 32 7.61 -9.04 -5.75
CA LYS A 32 8.84 -9.57 -5.16
C LYS A 32 10.00 -8.68 -5.59
N HIS A 33 10.65 -8.03 -4.61
CA HIS A 33 11.90 -7.33 -4.87
C HIS A 33 12.98 -8.34 -5.27
N LYS A 34 13.81 -8.03 -6.28
CA LYS A 34 14.80 -8.96 -6.83
C LYS A 34 15.80 -9.48 -5.79
N GLU A 35 16.10 -8.66 -4.79
CA GLU A 35 17.09 -8.96 -3.74
C GLU A 35 16.49 -9.55 -2.46
N ARG A 36 15.17 -9.78 -2.42
CA ARG A 36 14.46 -10.30 -1.24
C ARG A 36 13.77 -11.61 -1.56
N ASP A 37 13.57 -12.45 -0.55
CA ASP A 37 12.84 -13.72 -0.73
C ASP A 37 11.37 -13.65 -0.31
N THR A 38 10.94 -12.52 0.25
CA THR A 38 9.56 -12.29 0.68
C THR A 38 8.71 -11.65 -0.42
N PHE A 39 7.44 -12.05 -0.51
CA PHE A 39 6.43 -11.35 -1.28
C PHE A 39 5.84 -10.21 -0.45
N GLU A 40 5.69 -9.05 -1.07
CA GLU A 40 5.19 -7.84 -0.43
C GLU A 40 4.05 -7.21 -1.24
N VAL A 41 3.17 -6.50 -0.55
CA VAL A 41 2.15 -5.69 -1.20
C VAL A 41 2.85 -4.47 -1.78
N PRO A 42 2.62 -4.12 -3.07
CA PRO A 42 3.21 -2.91 -3.63
C PRO A 42 2.73 -1.69 -2.84
N GLY A 43 3.70 -0.88 -2.45
CA GLY A 43 3.45 0.39 -1.79
C GLY A 43 4.50 1.42 -2.19
N GLY A 44 4.15 2.68 -2.02
CA GLY A 44 5.01 3.80 -2.37
C GLY A 44 4.85 4.93 -1.36
N HIS A 45 5.88 5.78 -1.30
CA HIS A 45 5.74 7.06 -0.64
C HIS A 45 4.84 7.94 -1.51
N SER A 46 3.80 8.53 -0.93
CA SER A 46 2.99 9.50 -1.64
C SER A 46 3.83 10.75 -1.85
N ILE A 47 4.35 10.96 -3.06
CA ILE A 47 5.04 12.20 -3.43
C ILE A 47 4.06 13.11 -4.18
N LYS A 48 3.90 14.32 -3.68
CA LYS A 48 3.09 15.36 -4.33
C LYS A 48 3.91 15.91 -5.50
N ILE A 49 3.47 15.63 -6.72
CA ILE A 49 4.00 16.27 -7.93
C ILE A 49 3.19 17.56 -8.09
N TYR A 50 3.82 18.70 -7.77
CA TYR A 50 3.23 20.03 -7.97
C TYR A 50 3.36 20.47 -9.43
#